data_AF-A0A1A9VF94-F1
#
_entry.id   AF-A0A1A9VF94-F1
#
_cell.length_a   1.000
_cell.length_b   1.000
_cell.length_c   1.000
_cell.angle_alpha   90.00
_cell.angle_beta   90.00
_cell.angle_gamma   90.00
#
_symmetry.space_group_name_H-M   'P 1'
#
loop_
_entity.id
_entity.type
_entity.pdbx_description
1 polymer ?
#
loop_
_entity_poly.entity_id
_entity_poly.type
_entity_poly.pdbx_seq_one_letter_code
_entity_poly.pdbx_strand_id
1 'polypeptide(L)'
;MTITRINDFYSNSIILITGGTGFVGKVLIQKLLSAFEVQKIYMLIRCKDNMTVEQRLEKFLNESIFDVLREERPQLLRKVRAIRTNFSAIDLDIEAADRELLRNEVEVSKRGTQVQIVFNVVASVKFNEKLSDAIDINVLGTKKILDLAMEMNNLKTFLHISTLYCNCNRKYINEKVYENDIGYEKIIQIFRIFDDQTLEKFRECLIGEMPNTYTMTKKCAENLVNHRAFHLPAGIFRPPIVISTYKEPFPGWTDNLYGPSGLCTWSARGLIRCIYGNSRCLANMVPADYCVNAMIGTAWDVARRYKLNKYDDHAKSKCELPVYNYISGNNNLTWGQYMNMSRKGFHEPFDKPLWCFSYIIIPWKPLHHAAAFFLHRIPAYILDLIALVTGQKRIYVKAYQKMTKIIYMMSWFGLKEWKFANCNIKELYVQLTPAEKELLEFNIETIDWTTYFHSYLSGIRKYFFKDSDNKLHKRKALYRSSSKCQEPYELGGCIYPRKHMN
;
A
#
# COMPACT_ATOMS: atom_id res chain seq x y z
N MET A 1 9.29 11.39 -28.20
CA MET A 1 8.73 10.15 -27.61
C MET A 1 8.01 9.39 -28.71
N THR A 2 8.29 8.11 -28.90
CA THR A 2 7.46 7.25 -29.74
C THR A 2 6.07 7.21 -29.12
N ILE A 3 5.04 7.62 -29.86
CA ILE A 3 3.67 7.59 -29.38
C ILE A 3 3.25 6.12 -29.28
N THR A 4 2.94 5.66 -28.07
CA THR A 4 2.50 4.29 -27.78
C THR A 4 1.00 4.26 -27.53
N ARG A 5 0.38 3.07 -27.56
CA ARG A 5 -1.08 2.93 -27.36
C ARG A 5 -1.49 3.35 -25.94
N ILE A 6 -0.61 3.12 -24.97
CA ILE A 6 -0.82 3.59 -23.59
C ILE A 6 -0.66 5.11 -23.49
N ASN A 7 0.34 5.69 -24.16
CA ASN A 7 0.47 7.15 -24.22
C ASN A 7 -0.79 7.79 -24.82
N ASP A 8 -1.31 7.24 -25.92
CA ASP A 8 -2.55 7.72 -26.54
C ASP A 8 -3.78 7.58 -25.62
N PHE A 9 -3.84 6.51 -24.84
CA PHE A 9 -4.94 6.29 -23.90
C PHE A 9 -5.01 7.37 -22.81
N TYR A 10 -3.85 7.80 -22.30
CA TYR A 10 -3.73 8.84 -21.26
C TYR A 10 -3.57 10.26 -21.81
N SER A 11 -3.23 10.42 -23.09
CA SER A 11 -3.06 11.71 -23.74
C SER A 11 -4.35 12.52 -23.70
N ASN A 12 -4.24 13.77 -23.21
CA ASN A 12 -5.36 14.68 -22.96
C ASN A 12 -6.50 14.08 -22.12
N SER A 13 -6.22 13.03 -21.35
CA SER A 13 -7.24 12.42 -20.49
C SER A 13 -7.46 13.23 -19.23
N ILE A 14 -8.67 13.11 -18.68
CA ILE A 14 -9.00 13.61 -17.35
C ILE A 14 -9.23 12.42 -16.42
N ILE A 15 -8.54 12.49 -15.28
CA ILE A 15 -8.43 11.37 -14.35
C ILE A 15 -9.00 11.79 -13.00
N LEU A 16 -9.97 11.03 -12.49
CA LEU A 16 -10.44 11.16 -11.11
C LEU A 16 -9.72 10.14 -10.23
N ILE A 17 -9.05 10.62 -9.17
CA ILE A 17 -8.36 9.78 -8.21
C ILE A 17 -8.98 9.98 -6.83
N THR A 18 -9.45 8.89 -6.26
CA THR A 18 -9.89 8.85 -4.87
C THR A 18 -8.79 8.23 -4.02
N GLY A 19 -8.63 8.69 -2.78
CA GLY A 19 -7.50 8.23 -1.94
C GLY A 19 -6.13 8.75 -2.42
N GLY A 20 -6.10 9.80 -3.24
CA GLY A 20 -4.88 10.36 -3.81
C GLY A 20 -3.87 10.85 -2.77
N THR A 21 -4.33 11.29 -1.59
CA THR A 21 -3.45 11.68 -0.48
C THR A 21 -2.80 10.49 0.25
N GLY A 22 -3.13 9.24 -0.10
CA GLY A 22 -2.51 8.04 0.45
C GLY A 22 -1.20 7.68 -0.27
N PHE A 23 -0.43 6.76 0.30
CA PHE A 23 0.88 6.33 -0.21
C PHE A 23 0.87 5.96 -1.69
N VAL A 24 0.05 4.98 -2.08
CA VAL A 24 -0.07 4.54 -3.48
C VAL A 24 -0.65 5.64 -4.37
N GLY A 25 -1.61 6.42 -3.85
CA GLY A 25 -2.23 7.54 -4.56
C GLY A 25 -1.23 8.64 -4.95
N LYS A 26 -0.27 8.95 -4.05
CA LYS A 26 0.82 9.91 -4.32
C LYS A 26 1.72 9.43 -5.44
N VAL A 27 2.16 8.16 -5.38
CA VAL A 27 3.01 7.56 -6.42
C VAL A 27 2.26 7.51 -7.75
N LEU A 28 0.97 7.19 -7.74
CA LEU A 28 0.11 7.22 -8.93
C LEU A 28 0.04 8.61 -9.56
N ILE A 29 -0.25 9.64 -8.77
CA ILE A 29 -0.32 11.02 -9.27
C ILE A 29 1.04 11.47 -9.82
N GLN A 30 2.13 11.17 -9.10
CA GLN A 30 3.47 11.52 -9.54
C GLN A 30 3.83 10.84 -10.87
N LYS A 31 3.55 9.54 -11.02
CA LYS A 31 3.80 8.80 -12.28
C LYS A 31 2.94 9.33 -13.42
N LEU A 32 1.65 9.57 -13.17
CA LEU A 32 0.73 10.11 -14.18
C LEU A 32 1.18 11.47 -14.71
N LEU A 33 1.62 12.38 -13.83
CA LEU A 33 2.14 13.68 -14.23
C LEU A 33 3.48 13.59 -14.96
N SER A 34 4.38 12.72 -14.49
CA SER A 34 5.75 12.66 -15.03
C SER A 34 5.85 11.94 -16.37
N ALA A 35 5.03 10.92 -16.58
CA ALA A 35 5.14 10.01 -17.72
C ALA A 35 4.09 10.24 -18.82
N PHE A 36 2.97 10.92 -18.53
CA PHE A 36 1.86 11.06 -19.47
C PHE A 36 1.41 12.52 -19.64
N GLU A 37 0.98 12.86 -20.86
CA GLU A 37 0.35 14.16 -21.14
C GLU A 37 -1.13 14.16 -20.77
N VAL A 38 -1.41 14.03 -19.47
CA VAL A 38 -2.77 14.18 -18.94
C VAL A 38 -3.21 15.64 -19.04
N GLN A 39 -4.51 15.88 -19.25
CA GLN A 39 -5.05 17.23 -19.23
C GLN A 39 -5.24 17.73 -17.80
N LYS A 40 -5.86 16.90 -16.96
CA LYS A 40 -6.15 17.24 -15.57
C LYS A 40 -6.31 16.01 -14.70
N ILE A 41 -5.92 16.13 -13.44
CA ILE A 41 -6.14 15.12 -12.41
C ILE A 41 -7.03 15.75 -11.33
N TYR A 42 -8.25 15.26 -11.20
CA TYR A 42 -9.14 15.61 -10.10
C TYR A 42 -8.87 14.68 -8.92
N MET A 43 -8.67 15.25 -7.74
CA MET A 43 -8.47 14.51 -6.50
C MET A 43 -9.60 14.83 -5.52
N LEU A 44 -10.32 13.80 -5.08
CA LEU A 44 -11.31 13.97 -4.02
C LEU A 44 -10.61 14.15 -2.67
N ILE A 45 -10.75 15.33 -2.06
CA ILE A 45 -10.14 15.69 -0.78
C ILE A 45 -11.22 16.02 0.25
N ARG A 46 -11.12 15.39 1.42
CA ARG A 46 -11.93 15.74 2.59
C ARG A 46 -11.43 16.98 3.34
N CYS A 47 -12.30 17.78 3.94
CA CYS A 47 -11.87 18.72 4.96
C CYS A 47 -11.40 17.93 6.19
N LYS A 48 -10.21 18.24 6.72
CA LYS A 48 -9.66 17.56 7.89
C LYS A 48 -8.66 18.45 8.62
N ASP A 49 -8.57 18.29 9.94
CA ASP A 49 -7.53 18.91 10.78
C ASP A 49 -7.55 20.45 10.69
N ASN A 50 -8.75 21.05 10.61
CA ASN A 50 -8.98 22.50 10.45
C ASN A 50 -8.33 23.13 9.20
N MET A 51 -7.94 22.32 8.20
CA MET A 51 -7.40 22.81 6.94
C MET A 51 -8.47 22.83 5.84
N THR A 52 -8.44 23.88 5.00
CA THR A 52 -9.26 23.93 3.78
C THR A 52 -8.76 22.91 2.74
N VAL A 53 -9.56 22.64 1.73
CA VAL A 53 -9.21 21.71 0.65
C VAL A 53 -7.94 22.17 -0.09
N GLU A 54 -7.81 23.47 -0.32
CA GLU A 54 -6.70 24.13 -1.00
C GLU A 54 -5.41 23.99 -0.18
N GLN A 55 -5.48 24.26 1.13
CA GLN A 55 -4.34 24.09 2.03
C GLN A 55 -3.88 22.63 2.10
N ARG A 56 -4.83 21.68 2.07
CA ARG A 56 -4.50 20.24 2.02
C ARG A 56 -3.84 19.86 0.69
N LEU A 57 -4.33 20.41 -0.43
CA LEU A 57 -3.72 20.21 -1.74
C LEU A 57 -2.30 20.79 -1.80
N GLU A 58 -2.10 22.01 -1.30
CA GLU A 58 -0.80 22.66 -1.24
C GLU A 58 0.19 21.82 -0.41
N LYS A 59 -0.23 21.39 0.79
CA LYS A 59 0.58 20.49 1.64
C LYS A 59 0.93 19.19 0.92
N PHE A 60 -0.01 18.62 0.17
CA PHE A 60 0.21 17.41 -0.63
C PHE A 60 1.23 17.63 -1.75
N LEU A 61 1.09 18.70 -2.53
CA LEU A 61 2.03 19.06 -3.60
C LEU A 61 3.41 19.43 -3.04
N ASN A 62 3.47 19.81 -1.77
CA ASN A 62 4.71 20.12 -1.07
C ASN A 62 5.47 18.89 -0.54
N GLU A 63 4.93 17.69 -0.67
CA GLU A 63 5.60 16.47 -0.23
C GLU A 63 6.79 16.07 -1.11
N SER A 64 7.74 15.35 -0.52
CA SER A 64 9.04 15.07 -1.15
C SER A 64 8.98 14.24 -2.43
N ILE A 65 7.91 13.47 -2.63
CA ILE A 65 7.72 12.70 -3.87
C ILE A 65 7.59 13.61 -5.10
N PHE A 66 7.13 14.84 -4.90
CA PHE A 66 6.94 15.82 -5.97
C PHE A 66 8.16 16.73 -6.16
N ASP A 67 9.24 16.56 -5.40
CA ASP A 67 10.41 17.45 -5.46
C ASP A 67 11.01 17.52 -6.87
N VAL A 68 11.25 16.38 -7.51
CA VAL A 68 11.76 16.32 -8.90
C VAL A 68 10.82 17.04 -9.87
N LEU A 69 9.50 16.81 -9.77
CA LEU A 69 8.53 17.50 -10.63
C LEU A 69 8.48 19.00 -10.37
N ARG A 70 8.66 19.41 -9.12
CA ARG A 70 8.62 20.82 -8.72
C ARG A 70 9.86 21.58 -9.21
N GLU A 71 11.01 20.92 -9.22
CA GLU A 71 12.28 21.47 -9.70
C GLU A 71 12.33 21.50 -11.24
N GLU A 72 11.96 20.40 -11.90
CA GLU A 72 12.14 20.26 -13.36
C GLU A 72 10.93 20.74 -14.17
N ARG A 73 9.70 20.49 -13.70
CA ARG A 73 8.45 20.69 -14.47
C ARG A 73 7.28 21.19 -13.60
N PRO A 74 7.43 22.29 -12.86
CA PRO A 74 6.44 22.77 -11.89
C PRO A 74 5.05 23.05 -12.48
N GLN A 75 4.98 23.38 -13.78
CA GLN A 75 3.73 23.57 -14.50
C GLN A 75 2.82 22.34 -14.48
N LEU A 76 3.37 21.13 -14.37
CA LEU A 76 2.60 19.89 -14.32
C LEU A 76 1.80 19.76 -13.02
N LEU A 77 2.29 20.33 -11.91
CA LEU A 77 1.58 20.30 -10.63
C LEU A 77 0.26 21.08 -10.68
N ARG A 78 0.16 22.10 -11.55
CA ARG A 78 -1.07 22.88 -11.78
C ARG A 78 -2.19 22.07 -12.44
N LYS A 79 -1.86 20.89 -13.01
CA LYS A 79 -2.85 19.96 -13.57
C LYS A 79 -3.62 19.21 -12.48
N VAL A 80 -3.18 19.25 -11.22
CA VAL A 80 -3.88 18.63 -10.09
C VAL A 80 -4.89 19.62 -9.51
N ARG A 81 -6.18 19.26 -9.51
CA ARG A 81 -7.24 20.03 -8.88
C ARG A 81 -7.92 19.21 -7.79
N ALA A 82 -8.14 19.84 -6.66
CA ALA A 82 -8.89 19.21 -5.58
C ALA A 82 -10.39 19.48 -5.75
N ILE A 83 -11.20 18.47 -5.45
CA ILE A 83 -12.65 18.58 -5.33
C ILE A 83 -13.01 18.25 -3.89
N ARG A 84 -13.80 19.11 -3.25
CA ARG A 84 -14.25 18.90 -1.88
C ARG A 84 -15.16 17.68 -1.83
N THR A 85 -14.96 16.83 -0.82
CA THR A 85 -15.88 15.73 -0.54
C THR A 85 -16.00 15.46 0.96
N ASN A 86 -17.16 15.02 1.40
CA ASN A 86 -17.40 14.39 2.69
C ASN A 86 -17.87 12.95 2.51
N PHE A 87 -16.97 11.99 2.75
CA PHE A 87 -17.30 10.56 2.70
C PHE A 87 -18.33 10.14 3.74
N SER A 88 -18.52 10.88 4.83
CA SER A 88 -19.54 10.60 5.84
C SER A 88 -20.93 11.11 5.46
N ALA A 89 -21.04 11.99 4.45
CA ALA A 89 -22.32 12.42 3.93
C ALA A 89 -23.00 11.30 3.11
N ILE A 90 -24.31 11.39 2.92
CA ILE A 90 -25.09 10.38 2.19
C ILE A 90 -24.55 10.18 0.77
N ASP A 91 -24.22 11.27 0.08
CA ASP A 91 -23.79 11.28 -1.32
C ASP A 91 -22.57 12.18 -1.55
N LEU A 92 -21.47 11.88 -0.83
CA LEU A 92 -20.15 12.53 -0.93
C LEU A 92 -20.08 14.04 -0.67
N ASP A 93 -21.21 14.75 -0.56
CA ASP A 93 -21.30 16.20 -0.33
C ASP A 93 -20.35 16.98 -1.28
N ILE A 94 -20.40 16.61 -2.56
CA ILE A 94 -19.70 17.32 -3.64
C ILE A 94 -20.63 18.46 -4.08
N GLU A 95 -20.08 19.66 -4.27
CA GLU A 95 -20.87 20.79 -4.76
C GLU A 95 -21.49 20.49 -6.13
N ALA A 96 -22.70 21.00 -6.38
CA ALA A 96 -23.44 20.69 -7.61
C ALA A 96 -22.63 21.04 -8.88
N ALA A 97 -21.89 22.16 -8.85
CA ALA A 97 -21.02 22.57 -9.94
C ALA A 97 -19.85 21.59 -10.18
N ASP A 98 -19.21 21.11 -9.11
CA ASP A 98 -18.14 20.11 -9.19
C ASP A 98 -18.66 18.74 -9.64
N ARG A 99 -19.84 18.34 -9.16
CA ARG A 99 -20.47 17.07 -9.58
C ARG A 99 -20.84 17.10 -11.05
N GLU A 100 -21.43 18.21 -11.50
CA GLU A 100 -21.75 18.43 -12.92
C GLU A 100 -20.48 18.50 -13.77
N LEU A 101 -19.42 19.12 -13.26
CA LEU A 101 -18.09 19.10 -13.88
C LEU A 101 -17.57 17.66 -14.01
N LEU A 102 -17.70 16.82 -12.99
CA LEU A 102 -17.26 15.42 -13.05
C LEU A 102 -18.12 14.56 -13.98
N ARG A 103 -19.43 14.86 -14.05
CA ARG A 103 -20.41 14.15 -14.86
C ARG A 103 -20.25 14.45 -16.35
N ASN A 104 -20.15 15.73 -16.68
CA ASN A 104 -20.33 16.26 -18.02
C ASN A 104 -19.12 17.02 -18.56
N GLU A 105 -18.25 17.56 -17.68
CA GLU A 105 -17.21 18.57 -17.96
C GLU A 105 -17.51 19.44 -19.19
N VAL A 106 -18.42 20.40 -19.01
CA VAL A 106 -18.93 21.30 -20.07
C VAL A 106 -18.02 22.53 -20.29
N GLU A 107 -16.94 22.69 -19.51
CA GLU A 107 -16.05 23.85 -19.69
C GLU A 107 -15.14 23.72 -20.92
N VAL A 108 -15.59 24.37 -22.00
CA VAL A 108 -14.84 24.77 -23.21
C VAL A 108 -14.66 23.66 -24.25
N SER A 109 -15.78 23.34 -24.90
CA SER A 109 -15.87 22.85 -26.29
C SER A 109 -15.11 23.75 -27.27
N LYS A 110 -13.78 23.57 -27.33
CA LYS A 110 -13.01 23.62 -28.57
C LYS A 110 -12.16 22.36 -28.81
N ARG A 111 -12.02 21.44 -27.83
CA ARG A 111 -11.14 20.25 -27.95
C ARG A 111 -11.62 18.92 -27.34
N GLY A 112 -12.88 18.80 -26.90
CA GLY A 112 -13.49 17.48 -26.62
C GLY A 112 -12.96 16.70 -25.41
N THR A 113 -12.73 17.37 -24.28
CA THR A 113 -12.24 16.69 -23.06
C THR A 113 -13.38 16.29 -22.14
N GLN A 114 -13.32 15.05 -21.63
CA GLN A 114 -14.27 14.49 -20.67
C GLN A 114 -13.49 13.74 -19.58
N VAL A 115 -14.01 13.64 -18.36
CA VAL A 115 -13.48 12.70 -17.34
C VAL A 115 -13.61 11.29 -17.89
N GLN A 116 -12.47 10.60 -17.97
CA GLN A 116 -12.38 9.33 -18.69
C GLN A 116 -11.93 8.19 -17.77
N ILE A 117 -11.10 8.44 -16.77
CA ILE A 117 -10.45 7.37 -16.02
C ILE A 117 -10.63 7.62 -14.53
N VAL A 118 -11.20 6.64 -13.82
CA VAL A 118 -11.40 6.68 -12.37
C VAL A 118 -10.51 5.62 -11.72
N PHE A 119 -9.60 6.06 -10.86
CA PHE A 119 -8.87 5.18 -9.95
C PHE A 119 -9.48 5.26 -8.56
N ASN A 120 -10.14 4.19 -8.14
CA ASN A 120 -10.64 4.06 -6.79
C ASN A 120 -9.59 3.42 -5.87
N VAL A 121 -8.73 4.26 -5.28
CA VAL A 121 -7.65 3.87 -4.37
C VAL A 121 -8.04 4.09 -2.90
N VAL A 122 -9.29 4.49 -2.61
CA VAL A 122 -9.75 4.68 -1.23
C VAL A 122 -9.75 3.34 -0.49
N ALA A 123 -8.97 3.29 0.58
CA ALA A 123 -9.07 2.26 1.59
C ALA A 123 -8.53 2.77 2.91
N SER A 124 -9.15 2.37 4.02
CA SER A 124 -8.42 2.31 5.28
C SER A 124 -7.70 0.97 5.36
N VAL A 125 -6.37 1.03 5.50
CA VAL A 125 -5.49 -0.15 5.60
C VAL A 125 -5.17 -0.55 7.04
N LYS A 126 -5.89 0.03 8.02
CA LYS A 126 -5.69 -0.29 9.43
C LYS A 126 -6.38 -1.61 9.79
N PHE A 127 -5.58 -2.62 10.12
CA PHE A 127 -6.07 -3.97 10.45
C PHE A 127 -6.91 -4.06 11.75
N ASN A 128 -6.91 -3.03 12.60
CA ASN A 128 -7.71 -3.00 13.84
C ASN A 128 -8.56 -1.72 13.93
N GLU A 129 -9.09 -1.29 12.80
CA GLU A 129 -10.11 -0.24 12.80
C GLU A 129 -11.44 -0.80 13.29
N LYS A 130 -12.27 0.07 13.88
CA LYS A 130 -13.63 -0.27 14.30
C LYS A 130 -14.40 -0.80 13.10
N LEU A 131 -15.31 -1.73 13.36
CA LEU A 131 -16.07 -2.36 12.28
C LEU A 131 -16.93 -1.34 11.51
N SER A 132 -17.58 -0.40 12.19
CA SER A 132 -18.37 0.68 11.58
C SER A 132 -17.52 1.54 10.66
N ASP A 133 -16.41 2.09 11.16
CA ASP A 133 -15.45 2.87 10.38
C ASP A 133 -14.96 2.11 9.14
N ALA A 134 -14.62 0.81 9.28
CA ALA A 134 -14.13 0.00 8.18
C ALA A 134 -15.21 -0.22 7.10
N ILE A 135 -16.46 -0.46 7.49
CA ILE A 135 -17.59 -0.62 6.55
C ILE A 135 -17.89 0.71 5.85
N ASP A 136 -17.97 1.82 6.60
CA ASP A 136 -18.27 3.14 6.06
C ASP A 136 -17.22 3.56 5.02
N ILE A 137 -15.93 3.39 5.33
CA ILE A 137 -14.84 3.81 4.43
C ILE A 137 -14.73 2.87 3.23
N ASN A 138 -14.59 1.56 3.46
CA ASN A 138 -14.20 0.64 2.40
C ASN A 138 -15.38 0.14 1.57
N VAL A 139 -16.57 -0.01 2.16
CA VAL A 139 -17.77 -0.53 1.47
C VAL A 139 -18.65 0.61 0.99
N LEU A 140 -19.13 1.46 1.90
CA LEU A 140 -20.00 2.58 1.54
C LEU A 140 -19.26 3.66 0.75
N GLY A 141 -18.02 3.97 1.12
CA GLY A 141 -17.16 4.85 0.34
C GLY A 141 -17.00 4.35 -1.09
N THR A 142 -16.70 3.06 -1.27
CA THR A 142 -16.63 2.44 -2.61
C THR A 142 -17.96 2.53 -3.35
N LYS A 143 -19.09 2.29 -2.67
CA LYS A 143 -20.42 2.43 -3.27
C LYS A 143 -20.65 3.84 -3.81
N LYS A 144 -20.38 4.87 -3.01
CA LYS A 144 -20.59 6.27 -3.36
C LYS A 144 -19.71 6.69 -4.55
N ILE A 145 -18.44 6.27 -4.57
CA ILE A 145 -17.55 6.54 -5.70
C ILE A 145 -18.00 5.82 -6.97
N LEU A 146 -18.53 4.60 -6.84
CA LEU A 146 -19.09 3.88 -7.98
C LEU A 146 -20.37 4.53 -8.49
N ASP A 147 -21.26 5.00 -7.60
CA ASP A 147 -22.46 5.76 -7.97
C ASP A 147 -22.09 7.02 -8.77
N LEU A 148 -21.09 7.78 -8.32
CA LEU A 148 -20.56 8.92 -9.05
C LEU A 148 -19.98 8.53 -10.43
N ALA A 149 -19.26 7.40 -10.51
CA ALA A 149 -18.70 6.91 -11.78
C ALA A 149 -19.80 6.46 -12.77
N MET A 150 -20.93 5.95 -12.27
CA MET A 150 -22.10 5.58 -13.10
C MET A 150 -22.79 6.79 -13.72
N GLU A 151 -22.67 7.96 -13.11
CA GLU A 151 -23.22 9.20 -13.65
C GLU A 151 -22.38 9.77 -14.80
N MET A 152 -21.12 9.36 -14.95
CA MET A 152 -20.19 9.89 -15.94
C MET A 152 -20.52 9.41 -17.36
N ASN A 153 -20.77 10.35 -18.26
CA ASN A 153 -21.20 10.03 -19.63
C ASN A 153 -20.11 9.36 -20.50
N ASN A 154 -18.83 9.54 -20.17
CA ASN A 154 -17.70 9.16 -21.03
C ASN A 154 -16.60 8.40 -20.28
N LEU A 155 -17.01 7.59 -19.31
CA LEU A 155 -16.11 6.72 -18.56
C LEU A 155 -15.38 5.75 -19.52
N LYS A 156 -14.06 5.95 -19.71
CA LYS A 156 -13.17 4.99 -20.38
C LYS A 156 -12.82 3.83 -19.47
N THR A 157 -12.60 4.07 -18.17
CA THR A 157 -12.26 3.02 -17.21
C THR A 157 -12.59 3.38 -15.77
N PHE A 158 -13.14 2.42 -15.01
CA PHE A 158 -13.18 2.44 -13.55
C PHE A 158 -12.31 1.32 -12.98
N LEU A 159 -11.19 1.66 -12.36
CA LEU A 159 -10.30 0.69 -11.72
C LEU A 159 -10.46 0.72 -10.20
N HIS A 160 -11.00 -0.35 -9.62
CA HIS A 160 -11.06 -0.52 -8.18
C HIS A 160 -9.81 -1.21 -7.64
N ILE A 161 -9.12 -0.56 -6.70
CA ILE A 161 -7.92 -1.13 -6.07
C ILE A 161 -8.34 -1.87 -4.81
N SER A 162 -8.22 -3.20 -4.83
CA SER A 162 -8.49 -4.10 -3.72
C SER A 162 -7.18 -4.53 -3.04
N THR A 163 -7.01 -5.82 -2.73
CA THR A 163 -5.80 -6.41 -2.16
C THR A 163 -5.78 -7.91 -2.47
N LEU A 164 -4.61 -8.51 -2.68
CA LEU A 164 -4.47 -9.97 -2.82
C LEU A 164 -5.08 -10.74 -1.63
N TYR A 165 -5.13 -10.11 -0.47
CA TYR A 165 -5.52 -10.74 0.78
C TYR A 165 -7.02 -10.71 1.08
N CYS A 166 -7.86 -10.18 0.19
CA CYS A 166 -9.31 -10.10 0.40
C CYS A 166 -9.99 -11.48 0.45
N ASN A 167 -9.34 -12.52 -0.06
CA ASN A 167 -9.82 -13.91 -0.04
C ASN A 167 -8.86 -14.86 0.70
N CYS A 168 -8.11 -14.33 1.67
CA CYS A 168 -7.06 -15.07 2.38
C CYS A 168 -7.55 -16.17 3.35
N ASN A 169 -8.87 -16.36 3.48
CA ASN A 169 -9.45 -17.55 4.09
C ASN A 169 -9.31 -18.80 3.19
N ARG A 170 -9.04 -18.63 1.89
CA ARG A 170 -8.80 -19.70 0.92
C ARG A 170 -7.31 -19.88 0.67
N LYS A 171 -6.88 -21.10 0.32
CA LYS A 171 -5.47 -21.39 -0.07
C LYS A 171 -5.16 -21.05 -1.54
N TYR A 172 -6.13 -21.31 -2.43
CA TYR A 172 -6.03 -21.08 -3.86
C TYR A 172 -6.98 -19.94 -4.26
N ILE A 173 -6.45 -18.90 -4.88
CA ILE A 173 -7.18 -17.66 -5.18
C ILE A 173 -7.04 -17.34 -6.68
N ASN A 174 -8.09 -17.66 -7.43
CA ASN A 174 -8.21 -17.33 -8.85
C ASN A 174 -8.55 -15.84 -9.09
N GLU A 175 -8.37 -15.40 -10.34
CA GLU A 175 -8.71 -14.08 -10.85
C GLU A 175 -10.22 -13.95 -11.13
N LYS A 176 -11.02 -14.12 -10.08
CA LYS A 176 -12.46 -13.89 -10.07
C LYS A 176 -12.90 -13.30 -8.75
N VAL A 177 -14.11 -12.76 -8.71
CA VAL A 177 -14.75 -12.29 -7.48
C VAL A 177 -15.36 -13.49 -6.76
N TYR A 178 -15.17 -13.57 -5.45
CA TYR A 178 -15.74 -14.63 -4.62
C TYR A 178 -16.88 -14.05 -3.80
N GLU A 179 -18.01 -14.76 -3.81
CA GLU A 179 -19.15 -14.33 -3.02
C GLU A 179 -18.85 -14.29 -1.52
N ASN A 180 -19.45 -13.30 -0.86
CA ASN A 180 -19.53 -13.23 0.58
C ASN A 180 -20.75 -14.02 1.02
N ASP A 181 -20.61 -14.89 2.03
CA ASP A 181 -21.69 -15.75 2.51
C ASP A 181 -22.90 -14.93 3.03
N ILE A 182 -22.65 -13.76 3.60
CA ILE A 182 -23.69 -12.86 4.10
C ILE A 182 -24.28 -12.02 2.96
N GLY A 183 -23.45 -11.60 2.01
CA GLY A 183 -23.78 -10.63 0.96
C GLY A 183 -23.55 -9.18 1.40
N TYR A 184 -23.07 -8.33 0.48
CA TYR A 184 -22.67 -6.96 0.83
C TYR A 184 -23.89 -6.07 1.17
N GLU A 185 -25.05 -6.32 0.57
CA GLU A 185 -26.29 -5.58 0.84
C GLU A 185 -26.75 -5.78 2.28
N LYS A 186 -26.71 -7.02 2.78
CA LYS A 186 -27.07 -7.33 4.17
C LYS A 186 -26.08 -6.69 5.14
N ILE A 187 -24.78 -6.69 4.83
CA ILE A 187 -23.77 -5.98 5.65
C ILE A 187 -24.08 -4.48 5.71
N ILE A 188 -24.46 -3.86 4.58
CA ILE A 188 -24.86 -2.45 4.54
C ILE A 188 -26.13 -2.20 5.37
N GLN A 189 -27.13 -3.10 5.30
CA GLN A 189 -28.35 -2.99 6.10
C GLN A 189 -28.06 -3.10 7.60
N ILE A 190 -27.27 -4.09 8.01
CA ILE A 190 -26.82 -4.27 9.40
C ILE A 190 -26.12 -3.01 9.90
N PHE A 191 -25.19 -2.46 9.11
CA PHE A 191 -24.49 -1.22 9.45
C PHE A 191 -25.44 -0.01 9.62
N ARG A 192 -26.52 0.07 8.83
CA ARG A 192 -27.48 1.18 8.91
C ARG A 192 -28.46 1.07 10.09
N ILE A 193 -28.74 -0.14 10.54
CA ILE A 193 -29.74 -0.42 11.59
C ILE A 193 -29.12 -0.35 12.98
N PHE A 194 -27.90 -0.90 13.15
CA PHE A 194 -27.29 -1.06 14.46
C PHE A 194 -26.31 0.06 14.79
N ASP A 195 -26.29 0.47 16.07
CA ASP A 195 -25.27 1.37 16.59
C ASP A 195 -23.88 0.70 16.68
N ASP A 196 -22.84 1.52 16.88
CA ASP A 196 -21.44 1.07 17.00
C ASP A 196 -21.26 -0.04 18.05
N GLN A 197 -21.94 0.05 19.19
CA GLN A 197 -21.78 -0.90 20.30
C GLN A 197 -22.37 -2.27 19.93
N THR A 198 -23.52 -2.26 19.28
CA THR A 198 -24.23 -3.46 18.84
C THR A 198 -23.51 -4.09 17.65
N LEU A 199 -23.03 -3.29 16.69
CA LEU A 199 -22.25 -3.77 15.56
C LEU A 199 -20.96 -4.47 16.01
N GLU A 200 -20.28 -3.96 17.04
CA GLU A 200 -19.08 -4.60 17.59
C GLU A 200 -19.39 -5.97 18.24
N LYS A 201 -20.61 -6.18 18.79
CA LYS A 201 -21.04 -7.50 19.27
C LYS A 201 -21.20 -8.52 18.12
N PHE A 202 -21.53 -8.05 16.92
CA PHE A 202 -21.60 -8.89 15.71
C PHE A 202 -20.27 -9.07 14.99
N ARG A 203 -19.17 -8.48 15.51
CA ARG A 203 -17.88 -8.42 14.82
C ARG A 203 -17.38 -9.79 14.38
N GLU A 204 -17.42 -10.79 15.27
CA GLU A 204 -16.92 -12.12 14.95
C GLU A 204 -17.74 -12.78 13.84
N CYS A 205 -19.07 -12.65 13.88
CA CYS A 205 -19.96 -13.18 12.84
C CYS A 205 -19.75 -12.49 11.48
N LEU A 206 -19.56 -11.17 11.47
CA LEU A 206 -19.41 -10.39 10.24
C LEU A 206 -18.01 -10.54 9.61
N ILE A 207 -16.98 -10.69 10.43
CA ILE A 207 -15.62 -10.98 9.95
C ILE A 207 -15.53 -12.43 9.45
N GLY A 208 -16.18 -13.36 10.14
CA GLY A 208 -16.15 -14.78 9.81
C GLY A 208 -14.73 -15.34 9.83
N GLU A 209 -14.35 -16.07 8.78
CA GLU A 209 -13.02 -16.69 8.65
C GLU A 209 -11.90 -15.71 8.30
N MET A 210 -12.22 -14.43 8.07
CA MET A 210 -11.23 -13.43 7.67
C MET A 210 -10.35 -13.05 8.86
N PRO A 211 -9.05 -12.77 8.66
CA PRO A 211 -8.14 -12.47 9.78
C PRO A 211 -8.37 -11.09 10.42
N ASN A 212 -9.04 -10.17 9.71
CA ASN A 212 -9.29 -8.81 10.19
C ASN A 212 -10.41 -8.11 9.40
N THR A 213 -10.87 -6.98 9.95
CA THR A 213 -11.91 -6.11 9.36
C THR A 213 -11.52 -5.57 7.98
N TYR A 214 -10.25 -5.27 7.75
CA TYR A 214 -9.76 -4.80 6.45
C TYR A 214 -9.99 -5.81 5.32
N THR A 215 -9.55 -7.06 5.49
CA THR A 215 -9.70 -8.08 4.46
C THR A 215 -11.18 -8.42 4.18
N MET A 216 -12.00 -8.47 5.23
CA MET A 216 -13.45 -8.65 5.10
C MET A 216 -14.11 -7.50 4.32
N THR A 217 -13.83 -6.25 4.68
CA THR A 217 -14.46 -5.09 4.01
C THR A 217 -13.98 -4.92 2.58
N LYS A 218 -12.72 -5.28 2.28
CA LYS A 218 -12.22 -5.33 0.90
C LYS A 218 -12.92 -6.39 0.06
N LYS A 219 -13.19 -7.58 0.61
CA LYS A 219 -14.00 -8.59 -0.06
C LYS A 219 -15.40 -8.05 -0.36
N CYS A 220 -16.05 -7.50 0.67
CA CYS A 220 -17.38 -6.89 0.56
C CYS A 220 -17.44 -5.80 -0.53
N ALA A 221 -16.40 -4.95 -0.63
CA ALA A 221 -16.29 -3.95 -1.69
C ALA A 221 -16.12 -4.55 -3.09
N GLU A 222 -15.39 -5.66 -3.25
CA GLU A 222 -15.30 -6.37 -4.53
C GLU A 222 -16.64 -6.93 -4.99
N ASN A 223 -17.41 -7.55 -4.08
CA ASN A 223 -18.76 -8.04 -4.39
C ASN A 223 -19.65 -6.89 -4.88
N LEU A 224 -19.65 -5.76 -4.15
CA LEU A 224 -20.40 -4.57 -4.52
C LEU A 224 -20.02 -4.06 -5.92
N VAL A 225 -18.72 -3.93 -6.20
CA VAL A 225 -18.23 -3.43 -7.49
C VAL A 225 -18.58 -4.41 -8.60
N ASN A 226 -18.42 -5.72 -8.39
CA ASN A 226 -18.76 -6.73 -9.40
C ASN A 226 -20.24 -6.72 -9.75
N HIS A 227 -21.12 -6.76 -8.75
CA HIS A 227 -22.57 -6.84 -8.96
C HIS A 227 -23.14 -5.58 -9.59
N ARG A 228 -22.53 -4.41 -9.32
CA ARG A 228 -23.05 -3.13 -9.80
C ARG A 228 -22.37 -2.63 -11.06
N ALA A 229 -21.09 -2.94 -11.30
CA ALA A 229 -20.30 -2.33 -12.38
C ALA A 229 -19.99 -3.28 -13.57
N PHE A 230 -20.49 -4.52 -13.60
CA PHE A 230 -20.17 -5.49 -14.67
C PHE A 230 -20.49 -5.00 -16.09
N HIS A 231 -21.43 -4.07 -16.25
CA HIS A 231 -21.82 -3.47 -17.52
C HIS A 231 -21.02 -2.21 -17.88
N LEU A 232 -20.07 -1.80 -17.04
CA LEU A 232 -19.19 -0.65 -17.25
C LEU A 232 -17.81 -1.13 -17.69
N PRO A 233 -16.96 -0.25 -18.26
CA PRO A 233 -15.53 -0.54 -18.44
C PRO A 233 -14.82 -0.54 -17.08
N ALA A 234 -15.10 -1.53 -16.25
CA ALA A 234 -14.60 -1.62 -14.89
C ALA A 234 -13.68 -2.84 -14.71
N GLY A 235 -12.79 -2.76 -13.72
CA GLY A 235 -11.90 -3.86 -13.35
C GLY A 235 -11.45 -3.78 -11.90
N ILE A 236 -11.00 -4.91 -11.36
CA ILE A 236 -10.51 -5.02 -9.99
C ILE A 236 -9.03 -5.36 -10.02
N PHE A 237 -8.21 -4.52 -9.39
CA PHE A 237 -6.77 -4.75 -9.26
C PHE A 237 -6.43 -5.11 -7.81
N ARG A 238 -5.78 -6.25 -7.59
CA ARG A 238 -5.41 -6.77 -6.26
C ARG A 238 -3.89 -6.70 -6.10
N PRO A 239 -3.35 -5.64 -5.47
CA PRO A 239 -1.93 -5.56 -5.16
C PRO A 239 -1.51 -6.46 -3.98
N PRO A 240 -0.23 -6.86 -3.92
CA PRO A 240 0.37 -7.52 -2.77
C PRO A 240 0.72 -6.48 -1.69
N ILE A 241 1.67 -6.79 -0.79
CA ILE A 241 2.17 -5.79 0.16
C ILE A 241 3.02 -4.77 -0.59
N VAL A 242 2.54 -3.52 -0.65
CA VAL A 242 3.28 -2.43 -1.30
C VAL A 242 4.29 -1.84 -0.31
N ILE A 243 5.57 -1.82 -0.72
CA ILE A 243 6.71 -1.26 0.03
C ILE A 243 7.26 -0.03 -0.70
N SER A 244 8.35 0.57 -0.20
CA SER A 244 8.91 1.80 -0.80
C SER A 244 9.23 1.64 -2.28
N THR A 245 9.36 2.77 -2.98
CA THR A 245 9.74 2.78 -4.41
C THR A 245 11.09 2.11 -4.64
N TYR A 246 11.26 1.48 -5.81
CA TYR A 246 12.53 0.91 -6.24
C TYR A 246 13.33 1.88 -7.09
N LYS A 247 12.73 2.43 -8.14
CA LYS A 247 13.39 3.31 -9.12
C LYS A 247 12.73 4.69 -9.19
N GLU A 248 11.40 4.75 -9.34
CA GLU A 248 10.70 5.99 -9.68
C GLU A 248 9.84 6.54 -8.51
N PRO A 249 9.73 7.87 -8.32
CA PRO A 249 10.59 8.91 -8.93
C PRO A 249 12.05 8.84 -8.47
N PHE A 250 12.30 8.23 -7.33
CA PHE A 250 13.63 7.93 -6.83
C PHE A 250 13.56 6.75 -5.84
N PRO A 251 14.67 6.03 -5.61
CA PRO A 251 14.68 4.84 -4.75
C PRO A 251 14.36 5.12 -3.27
N GLY A 252 13.65 4.19 -2.63
CA GLY A 252 13.45 4.17 -1.18
C GLY A 252 12.38 5.14 -0.66
N TRP A 253 11.61 5.82 -1.52
CA TRP A 253 10.59 6.75 -1.05
C TRP A 253 9.43 6.01 -0.35
N THR A 254 9.12 6.44 0.86
CA THR A 254 7.95 6.01 1.63
C THR A 254 7.53 7.09 2.63
N ASP A 255 6.23 7.23 2.83
CA ASP A 255 5.62 8.15 3.79
C ASP A 255 4.86 7.44 4.92
N ASN A 256 4.94 6.11 4.96
CA ASN A 256 4.27 5.29 5.97
C ASN A 256 5.16 4.13 6.46
N LEU A 257 4.76 3.58 7.60
CA LEU A 257 5.37 2.41 8.23
C LEU A 257 4.38 1.25 8.33
N TYR A 258 3.48 1.10 7.35
CA TYR A 258 2.51 0.03 7.38
C TYR A 258 3.15 -1.35 7.15
N GLY A 259 2.56 -2.37 7.75
CA GLY A 259 2.98 -3.76 7.55
C GLY A 259 4.46 -4.01 7.93
N PRO A 260 5.24 -4.62 7.02
CA PRO A 260 6.62 -5.03 7.30
C PRO A 260 7.59 -3.86 7.51
N SER A 261 7.35 -2.70 6.89
CA SER A 261 8.21 -1.51 7.04
C SER A 261 8.29 -1.04 8.50
N GLY A 262 7.17 -1.09 9.23
CA GLY A 262 7.13 -0.76 10.65
C GLY A 262 7.90 -1.78 11.51
N LEU A 263 7.67 -3.08 11.29
CA LEU A 263 8.39 -4.14 11.99
C LEU A 263 9.90 -4.09 11.73
N CYS A 264 10.30 -3.84 10.49
CA CYS A 264 11.71 -3.70 10.11
C CYS A 264 12.34 -2.47 10.78
N THR A 265 11.63 -1.35 10.84
CA THR A 265 12.10 -0.14 11.52
C THR A 265 12.31 -0.38 13.02
N TRP A 266 11.35 -1.02 13.70
CA TRP A 266 11.51 -1.35 15.12
C TRP A 266 12.64 -2.34 15.36
N SER A 267 12.83 -3.30 14.46
CA SER A 267 13.95 -4.23 14.52
C SER A 267 15.29 -3.53 14.29
N ALA A 268 15.37 -2.59 13.33
CA ALA A 268 16.57 -1.78 13.05
C ALA A 268 16.95 -0.86 14.22
N ARG A 269 15.96 -0.44 15.02
CA ARG A 269 16.18 0.30 16.28
C ARG A 269 16.47 -0.61 17.48
N GLY A 270 16.49 -1.94 17.29
CA GLY A 270 16.72 -2.92 18.35
C GLY A 270 15.55 -3.10 19.32
N LEU A 271 14.35 -2.59 18.99
CA LEU A 271 13.14 -2.74 19.81
C LEU A 271 12.47 -4.10 19.62
N ILE A 272 12.63 -4.73 18.46
CA ILE A 272 12.09 -6.08 18.20
C ILE A 272 13.25 -7.03 17.95
N ARG A 273 13.27 -8.09 18.76
CA ARG A 273 14.29 -9.17 18.73
C ARG A 273 13.73 -10.53 18.31
N CYS A 274 12.41 -10.71 18.35
CA CYS A 274 11.75 -11.92 17.89
C CYS A 274 10.39 -11.57 17.28
N ILE A 275 10.01 -12.26 16.20
CA ILE A 275 8.74 -12.07 15.50
C ILE A 275 8.05 -13.41 15.38
N TYR A 276 6.75 -13.46 15.67
CA TYR A 276 5.93 -14.65 15.46
C TYR A 276 5.55 -14.76 13.98
N GLY A 277 6.13 -15.74 13.31
CA GLY A 277 6.00 -15.93 11.86
C GLY A 277 6.85 -17.10 11.38
N ASN A 278 6.77 -17.43 10.10
CA ASN A 278 7.55 -18.50 9.50
C ASN A 278 8.50 -17.90 8.45
N SER A 279 9.81 -18.06 8.68
CA SER A 279 10.85 -17.54 7.78
C SER A 279 10.81 -18.15 6.38
N ARG A 280 10.17 -19.32 6.22
CA ARG A 280 10.02 -20.01 4.94
C ARG A 280 8.81 -19.55 4.14
N CYS A 281 7.86 -18.85 4.77
CA CYS A 281 6.66 -18.40 4.07
C CYS A 281 6.98 -17.22 3.13
N LEU A 282 6.38 -17.22 1.94
CA LEU A 282 6.43 -16.10 1.01
C LEU A 282 5.84 -14.82 1.62
N ALA A 283 6.56 -13.71 1.46
CA ALA A 283 6.16 -12.41 1.98
C ALA A 283 5.24 -11.64 1.02
N ASN A 284 5.28 -11.96 -0.28
CA ASN A 284 4.49 -11.33 -1.35
C ASN A 284 4.49 -9.80 -1.24
N MET A 285 5.61 -9.19 -1.64
CA MET A 285 5.82 -7.74 -1.60
C MET A 285 6.15 -7.20 -2.98
N VAL A 286 5.85 -5.92 -3.20
CA VAL A 286 6.22 -5.21 -4.44
C VAL A 286 6.56 -3.74 -4.16
N PRO A 287 7.53 -3.16 -4.87
CA PRO A 287 7.78 -1.72 -4.85
C PRO A 287 6.57 -0.90 -5.31
N ALA A 288 6.39 0.29 -4.74
CA ALA A 288 5.23 1.15 -5.03
C ALA A 288 5.17 1.63 -6.49
N ASP A 289 6.31 1.95 -7.09
CA ASP A 289 6.44 2.33 -8.49
C ASP A 289 6.00 1.19 -9.43
N TYR A 290 6.43 -0.04 -9.16
CA TYR A 290 6.02 -1.22 -9.90
C TYR A 290 4.51 -1.48 -9.76
N CYS A 291 3.96 -1.32 -8.55
CA CYS A 291 2.52 -1.42 -8.30
C CYS A 291 1.73 -0.39 -9.10
N VAL A 292 2.19 0.87 -9.13
CA VAL A 292 1.54 1.95 -9.86
C VAL A 292 1.64 1.74 -11.37
N ASN A 293 2.79 1.31 -11.88
CA ASN A 293 2.95 1.00 -13.30
C ASN A 293 1.98 -0.12 -13.74
N ALA A 294 1.83 -1.17 -12.91
CA ALA A 294 0.84 -2.21 -13.15
C ALA A 294 -0.61 -1.67 -13.10
N MET A 295 -0.94 -0.77 -12.17
CA MET A 295 -2.27 -0.15 -12.08
C MET A 295 -2.60 0.65 -13.34
N ILE A 296 -1.65 1.44 -13.84
CA ILE A 296 -1.80 2.24 -15.06
C ILE A 296 -1.99 1.32 -16.27
N GLY A 297 -1.15 0.30 -16.43
CA GLY A 297 -1.31 -0.70 -17.49
C GLY A 297 -2.66 -1.44 -17.40
N THR A 298 -3.11 -1.75 -16.18
CA THR A 298 -4.40 -2.44 -15.95
C THR A 298 -5.57 -1.59 -16.37
N ALA A 299 -5.56 -0.28 -16.08
CA ALA A 299 -6.65 0.60 -16.51
C ALA A 299 -6.77 0.64 -18.05
N TRP A 300 -5.65 0.71 -18.77
CA TRP A 300 -5.65 0.58 -20.23
C TRP A 300 -6.22 -0.76 -20.71
N ASP A 301 -5.79 -1.88 -20.10
CA ASP A 301 -6.23 -3.21 -20.50
C ASP A 301 -7.73 -3.43 -20.24
N VAL A 302 -8.27 -2.89 -19.14
CA VAL A 302 -9.70 -2.91 -18.84
C VAL A 302 -10.49 -2.19 -19.93
N ALA A 303 -10.10 -0.97 -20.33
CA ALA A 303 -10.74 -0.27 -21.45
C ALA A 303 -10.67 -1.07 -22.75
N ARG A 304 -9.52 -1.68 -23.03
CA ARG A 304 -9.29 -2.49 -24.24
C ARG A 304 -10.21 -3.71 -24.25
N ARG A 305 -10.23 -4.51 -23.18
CA ARG A 305 -11.09 -5.70 -23.04
C ARG A 305 -12.57 -5.34 -23.13
N TYR A 306 -12.99 -4.26 -22.50
CA TYR A 306 -14.38 -3.80 -22.58
C TYR A 306 -14.80 -3.47 -24.01
N LYS A 307 -13.95 -2.77 -24.78
CA LYS A 307 -14.21 -2.48 -26.20
C LYS A 307 -14.31 -3.73 -27.05
N LEU A 308 -13.45 -4.72 -26.82
CA LEU A 308 -13.47 -6.00 -27.54
C LEU A 308 -14.74 -6.80 -27.23
N ASN A 309 -15.12 -6.89 -25.94
CA ASN A 309 -16.28 -7.65 -25.50
C ASN A 309 -17.62 -7.02 -25.89
N LYS A 310 -17.65 -5.72 -26.22
CA LYS A 310 -18.88 -5.03 -26.66
C LYS A 310 -19.52 -5.67 -27.90
N TYR A 311 -18.73 -6.36 -28.72
CA TYR A 311 -19.16 -6.98 -29.97
C TYR A 311 -19.27 -8.51 -29.90
N ASP A 312 -19.03 -9.11 -28.72
CA ASP A 312 -19.10 -10.56 -28.50
C ASP A 312 -20.28 -10.90 -27.58
N ASP A 313 -21.32 -11.52 -28.14
CA ASP A 313 -22.54 -11.86 -27.41
C ASP A 313 -22.31 -12.94 -26.33
N HIS A 314 -21.31 -13.81 -26.48
CA HIS A 314 -20.92 -14.74 -25.41
C HIS A 314 -20.21 -14.02 -24.27
N ALA A 315 -19.36 -13.04 -24.57
CA ALA A 315 -18.69 -12.22 -23.56
C ALA A 315 -19.68 -11.34 -22.77
N LYS A 316 -20.75 -10.84 -23.41
CA LYS A 316 -21.83 -10.08 -22.74
C LYS A 316 -22.58 -10.89 -21.68
N SER A 317 -22.66 -12.21 -21.84
CA SER A 317 -23.33 -13.09 -20.87
C SER A 317 -22.55 -13.27 -19.56
N LYS A 318 -21.24 -12.96 -19.55
CA LYS A 318 -20.43 -13.01 -18.33
C LYS A 318 -20.71 -11.79 -17.47
N CYS A 319 -21.51 -11.95 -16.42
CA CYS A 319 -21.74 -10.96 -15.36
C CYS A 319 -20.55 -10.87 -14.38
N GLU A 320 -19.31 -10.81 -14.88
CA GLU A 320 -18.10 -10.75 -14.04
C GLU A 320 -17.06 -9.76 -14.59
N LEU A 321 -16.49 -8.98 -13.68
CA LEU A 321 -15.39 -8.05 -13.99
C LEU A 321 -14.05 -8.78 -14.12
N PRO A 322 -13.14 -8.28 -14.99
CA PRO A 322 -11.76 -8.76 -15.00
C PRO A 322 -11.07 -8.42 -13.67
N VAL A 323 -10.42 -9.42 -13.08
CA VAL A 323 -9.68 -9.31 -11.82
C VAL A 323 -8.20 -9.55 -12.06
N TYR A 324 -7.34 -8.68 -11.58
CA TYR A 324 -5.89 -8.76 -11.76
C TYR A 324 -5.24 -9.02 -10.41
N ASN A 325 -4.75 -10.25 -10.21
CA ASN A 325 -3.93 -10.56 -9.04
C ASN A 325 -2.48 -10.17 -9.35
N TYR A 326 -2.03 -9.03 -8.82
CA TYR A 326 -0.67 -8.56 -9.11
C TYR A 326 0.36 -9.26 -8.24
N ILE A 327 0.93 -10.33 -8.77
CA ILE A 327 1.95 -11.13 -8.12
C ILE A 327 2.76 -11.86 -9.21
N SER A 328 4.01 -12.20 -8.94
CA SER A 328 4.78 -13.10 -9.81
C SER A 328 4.87 -14.50 -9.20
N GLY A 329 5.12 -15.52 -10.02
CA GLY A 329 5.48 -16.85 -9.53
C GLY A 329 6.95 -16.94 -9.12
N ASN A 330 7.79 -16.07 -9.69
CA ASN A 330 9.24 -16.05 -9.50
C ASN A 330 9.67 -14.78 -8.76
N ASN A 331 10.90 -14.77 -8.26
CA ASN A 331 11.52 -13.63 -7.57
C ASN A 331 10.74 -13.08 -6.34
N ASN A 332 9.89 -13.91 -5.71
CA ASN A 332 9.25 -13.57 -4.45
C ASN A 332 10.18 -13.88 -3.27
N LEU A 333 10.28 -12.93 -2.34
CA LEU A 333 11.03 -13.14 -1.11
C LEU A 333 10.22 -13.93 -0.10
N THR A 334 10.87 -14.87 0.58
CA THR A 334 10.43 -15.40 1.87
C THR A 334 10.66 -14.36 2.98
N TRP A 335 9.96 -14.49 4.11
CA TRP A 335 10.20 -13.63 5.28
C TRP A 335 11.65 -13.72 5.80
N GLY A 336 12.29 -14.89 5.68
CA GLY A 336 13.71 -15.07 6.02
C GLY A 336 14.65 -14.31 5.07
N GLN A 337 14.38 -14.36 3.76
CA GLN A 337 15.14 -13.58 2.78
C GLN A 337 14.93 -12.08 2.97
N TYR A 338 13.69 -11.63 3.21
CA TYR A 338 13.37 -10.24 3.57
C TYR A 338 14.20 -9.75 4.76
N MET A 339 14.26 -10.55 5.84
CA MET A 339 15.07 -10.25 7.02
C MET A 339 16.55 -10.12 6.68
N ASN A 340 17.09 -11.07 5.91
CA ASN A 340 18.50 -11.09 5.54
C ASN A 340 18.88 -9.89 4.67
N MET A 341 18.08 -9.59 3.64
CA MET A 341 18.32 -8.47 2.75
C MET A 341 18.18 -7.12 3.46
N SER A 342 17.17 -6.97 4.32
CA SER A 342 17.02 -5.78 5.17
C SER A 342 18.24 -5.57 6.07
N ARG A 343 18.80 -6.65 6.63
CA ARG A 343 20.02 -6.57 7.45
C ARG A 343 21.24 -6.19 6.63
N LYS A 344 21.44 -6.77 5.45
CA LYS A 344 22.54 -6.42 4.53
C LYS A 344 22.46 -4.97 4.07
N GLY A 345 21.26 -4.47 3.79
CA GLY A 345 21.01 -3.08 3.42
C GLY A 345 21.13 -2.08 4.57
N PHE A 346 21.30 -2.53 5.81
CA PHE A 346 21.42 -1.64 6.96
C PHE A 346 22.85 -1.13 7.15
N HIS A 347 23.09 0.09 6.68
CA HIS A 347 24.39 0.77 6.77
C HIS A 347 24.28 2.18 7.41
N GLU A 348 23.06 2.63 7.72
CA GLU A 348 22.80 3.94 8.32
C GLU A 348 22.10 3.78 9.67
N PRO A 349 22.76 4.15 10.79
CA PRO A 349 22.16 3.97 12.10
C PRO A 349 20.95 4.88 12.31
N PHE A 350 19.87 4.32 12.86
CA PHE A 350 18.71 5.09 13.33
C PHE A 350 19.02 5.88 14.60
N ASP A 351 18.18 6.88 14.88
CA ASP A 351 18.27 7.66 16.11
C ASP A 351 17.84 6.82 17.32
N LYS A 352 18.54 6.99 18.44
CA LYS A 352 18.31 6.29 19.72
C LYS A 352 18.13 4.77 19.51
N PRO A 353 19.16 4.07 19.01
CA PRO A 353 19.17 2.61 18.96
C PRO A 353 19.10 2.06 20.39
N LEU A 354 18.24 1.06 20.63
CA LEU A 354 18.23 0.34 21.89
C LEU A 354 19.18 -0.87 21.85
N TRP A 355 19.32 -1.48 20.68
CA TRP A 355 20.18 -2.65 20.45
C TRP A 355 20.63 -2.70 18.99
N CYS A 356 21.62 -3.55 18.70
CA CYS A 356 22.00 -3.91 17.32
C CYS A 356 20.81 -4.48 16.52
N PHE A 357 20.84 -4.28 15.20
CA PHE A 357 19.83 -4.79 14.29
C PHE A 357 19.91 -6.32 14.12
N SER A 358 19.31 -7.02 15.07
CA SER A 358 19.22 -8.47 15.04
C SER A 358 17.89 -8.95 15.61
N TYR A 359 17.23 -9.82 14.88
CA TYR A 359 15.99 -10.46 15.28
C TYR A 359 15.89 -11.86 14.65
N ILE A 360 15.03 -12.69 15.25
CA ILE A 360 14.70 -14.03 14.78
C ILE A 360 13.21 -14.16 14.48
N ILE A 361 12.87 -15.04 13.53
CA ILE A 361 11.48 -15.34 13.16
C ILE A 361 11.16 -16.75 13.72
N ILE A 362 10.14 -16.84 14.56
CA ILE A 362 9.80 -18.07 15.30
C ILE A 362 8.38 -18.52 14.92
N PRO A 363 8.23 -19.71 14.29
CA PRO A 363 6.91 -20.20 13.87
C PRO A 363 6.13 -20.89 14.99
N TRP A 364 6.80 -21.31 16.07
CA TRP A 364 6.16 -22.01 17.19
C TRP A 364 5.74 -21.03 18.30
N LYS A 365 4.43 -20.89 18.51
CA LYS A 365 3.83 -19.87 19.40
C LYS A 365 4.33 -19.93 20.86
N PRO A 366 4.48 -21.09 21.50
CA PRO A 366 5.02 -21.18 22.87
C PRO A 366 6.48 -20.71 22.97
N LEU A 367 7.34 -21.13 22.02
CA LEU A 367 8.72 -20.64 21.97
C LEU A 367 8.81 -19.15 21.66
N HIS A 368 7.94 -18.63 20.79
CA HIS A 368 7.87 -17.19 20.59
C HIS A 368 7.47 -16.46 21.89
N HIS A 369 6.50 -16.98 22.66
CA HIS A 369 6.15 -16.42 23.97
C HIS A 369 7.33 -16.43 24.93
N ALA A 370 8.04 -17.56 25.04
CA ALA A 370 9.23 -17.67 25.88
C ALA A 370 10.32 -16.66 25.45
N ALA A 371 10.64 -16.61 24.15
CA ALA A 371 11.61 -15.68 23.61
C ALA A 371 11.20 -14.21 23.85
N ALA A 372 9.93 -13.85 23.61
CA ALA A 372 9.42 -12.50 23.86
C ALA A 372 9.42 -12.14 25.35
N PHE A 373 9.21 -13.11 26.25
CA PHE A 373 9.33 -12.87 27.68
C PHE A 373 10.74 -12.42 28.06
N PHE A 374 11.77 -13.15 27.64
CA PHE A 374 13.16 -12.83 27.96
C PHE A 374 13.72 -11.65 27.16
N LEU A 375 13.40 -11.55 25.88
CA LEU A 375 14.02 -10.55 24.99
C LEU A 375 13.27 -9.22 24.94
N HIS A 376 11.98 -9.20 25.27
CA HIS A 376 11.15 -7.99 25.22
C HIS A 376 10.63 -7.61 26.61
N ARG A 377 9.93 -8.52 27.30
CA ARG A 377 9.19 -8.18 28.53
C ARG A 377 10.13 -7.82 29.68
N ILE A 378 11.12 -8.67 30.00
CA ILE A 378 12.09 -8.39 31.07
C ILE A 378 12.85 -7.08 30.81
N PRO A 379 13.49 -6.87 29.62
CA PRO A 379 14.16 -5.61 29.31
C PRO A 379 13.24 -4.40 29.41
N ALA A 380 11.97 -4.51 29.01
CA ALA A 380 11.03 -3.40 29.11
C ALA A 380 10.81 -2.93 30.55
N TYR A 381 10.65 -3.85 31.50
CA TYR A 381 10.50 -3.50 32.92
C TYR A 381 11.78 -2.94 33.51
N ILE A 382 12.95 -3.49 33.13
CA ILE A 382 14.25 -2.96 33.56
C ILE A 382 14.42 -1.51 33.05
N LEU A 383 14.12 -1.25 31.78
CA LEU A 383 14.22 0.09 31.20
C LEU A 383 13.22 1.08 31.81
N ASP A 384 12.00 0.64 32.13
CA ASP A 384 11.03 1.47 32.83
C ASP A 384 11.42 1.71 34.31
N LEU A 385 12.11 0.77 34.96
CA LEU A 385 12.68 0.96 36.29
C LEU A 385 13.83 1.99 36.26
N ILE A 386 14.73 1.88 35.29
CA ILE A 386 15.79 2.88 35.08
C ILE A 386 15.17 4.24 34.77
N ALA A 387 14.15 4.29 33.91
CA ALA A 387 13.44 5.52 33.62
C ALA A 387 12.83 6.13 34.89
N LEU A 388 12.22 5.31 35.76
CA LEU A 388 11.68 5.77 37.03
C LEU A 388 12.76 6.38 37.93
N VAL A 389 13.89 5.70 38.11
CA VAL A 389 15.00 6.15 38.96
C VAL A 389 15.70 7.39 38.38
N THR A 390 15.72 7.55 37.06
CA THR A 390 16.32 8.70 36.38
C THR A 390 15.33 9.84 36.10
N GLY A 391 14.10 9.77 36.63
CA GLY A 391 13.06 10.80 36.45
C GLY A 391 12.49 10.89 35.02
N GLN A 392 12.76 9.89 34.18
CA GLN A 392 12.22 9.79 32.82
C GLN A 392 10.84 9.11 32.78
N LYS A 393 10.12 9.31 31.67
CA LYS A 393 8.80 8.70 31.46
C LYS A 393 8.92 7.19 31.22
N ARG A 394 8.14 6.41 31.95
CA ARG A 394 7.97 4.95 31.78
C ARG A 394 7.11 4.66 30.54
N ILE A 395 7.75 4.27 29.44
CA ILE A 395 7.09 4.08 28.14
C ILE A 395 7.31 2.68 27.56
N TYR A 396 8.30 1.94 28.03
CA TYR A 396 8.79 0.74 27.36
C TYR A 396 7.79 -0.41 27.46
N VAL A 397 7.24 -0.69 28.65
CA VAL A 397 6.24 -1.77 28.82
C VAL A 397 5.03 -1.53 27.91
N LYS A 398 4.51 -0.29 27.87
CA LYS A 398 3.39 0.09 26.99
C LYS A 398 3.75 -0.06 25.50
N ALA A 399 4.96 0.33 25.11
CA ALA A 399 5.44 0.18 23.74
C ALA A 399 5.51 -1.30 23.33
N TYR A 400 6.09 -2.17 24.16
CA TYR A 400 6.20 -3.60 23.89
C TYR A 400 4.85 -4.32 23.87
N GLN A 401 3.89 -3.92 24.71
CA GLN A 401 2.51 -4.41 24.63
C GLN A 401 1.87 -4.08 23.28
N LYS A 402 2.06 -2.86 22.77
CA LYS A 402 1.56 -2.45 21.45
C LYS A 402 2.24 -3.23 20.32
N MET A 403 3.56 -3.38 20.36
CA MET A 403 4.32 -4.15 19.36
C MET A 403 3.87 -5.62 19.33
N THR A 404 3.67 -6.23 20.51
CA THR A 404 3.19 -7.62 20.63
C THR A 404 1.83 -7.80 19.95
N LYS A 405 0.88 -6.89 20.21
CA LYS A 405 -0.45 -6.93 19.54
C LYS A 405 -0.32 -6.89 18.01
N ILE A 406 0.58 -6.06 17.49
CA ILE A 406 0.81 -5.93 16.04
C ILE A 406 1.45 -7.19 15.46
N ILE A 407 2.44 -7.77 16.14
CA ILE A 407 3.08 -9.04 15.73
C ILE A 407 2.02 -10.16 15.61
N TYR A 408 1.15 -10.32 16.61
CA TYR A 408 0.10 -11.34 16.56
C TYR A 408 -0.94 -11.08 15.48
N MET A 409 -1.33 -9.82 15.28
CA MET A 409 -2.25 -9.42 14.21
C MET A 409 -1.69 -9.72 12.81
N MET A 410 -0.38 -9.55 12.61
CA MET A 410 0.29 -9.85 11.34
C MET A 410 0.61 -11.34 11.16
N SER A 411 0.60 -12.13 12.23
CA SER A 411 1.01 -13.54 12.19
C SER A 411 0.21 -14.40 11.22
N TRP A 412 -1.05 -14.05 10.94
CA TRP A 412 -1.84 -14.73 9.89
C TRP A 412 -1.13 -14.70 8.53
N PHE A 413 -0.58 -13.55 8.15
CA PHE A 413 0.19 -13.34 6.92
C PHE A 413 1.64 -13.84 7.05
N GLY A 414 2.19 -13.84 8.26
CA GLY A 414 3.53 -14.34 8.53
C GLY A 414 3.65 -15.87 8.56
N LEU A 415 2.55 -16.60 8.77
CA LEU A 415 2.56 -18.07 8.99
C LEU A 415 1.93 -18.87 7.85
N LYS A 416 1.25 -18.21 6.92
CA LYS A 416 0.49 -18.87 5.85
C LYS A 416 1.03 -18.46 4.49
N GLU A 417 0.79 -19.34 3.52
CA GLU A 417 1.06 -19.09 2.11
C GLU A 417 -0.20 -19.30 1.29
N TRP A 418 -0.25 -18.59 0.18
CA TRP A 418 -1.36 -18.59 -0.76
C TRP A 418 -0.85 -18.83 -2.17
N LYS A 419 -1.66 -19.50 -2.98
CA LYS A 419 -1.42 -19.70 -4.40
C LYS A 419 -2.41 -18.85 -5.18
N PHE A 420 -1.90 -17.93 -5.98
CA PHE A 420 -2.70 -17.00 -6.76
C PHE A 420 -2.60 -17.34 -8.25
N ALA A 421 -3.73 -17.38 -8.95
CA ALA A 421 -3.69 -17.24 -10.40
C ALA A 421 -3.32 -15.79 -10.74
N ASN A 422 -2.53 -15.57 -11.79
CA ASN A 422 -2.04 -14.25 -12.21
C ASN A 422 -1.97 -14.15 -13.75
N CYS A 423 -2.92 -14.76 -14.43
CA CYS A 423 -2.93 -14.86 -15.88
C CYS A 423 -3.17 -13.49 -16.52
N ASN A 424 -4.12 -12.71 -16.00
CA ASN A 424 -4.50 -11.41 -16.57
C ASN A 424 -3.34 -10.40 -16.56
N ILE A 425 -2.57 -10.35 -15.46
CA ILE A 425 -1.41 -9.44 -15.38
C ILE A 425 -0.25 -9.88 -16.28
N LYS A 426 -0.03 -11.19 -16.43
CA LYS A 426 0.98 -11.75 -17.35
C LYS A 426 0.62 -11.48 -18.80
N GLU A 427 -0.64 -11.72 -19.17
CA GLU A 427 -1.17 -11.45 -20.50
C GLU A 427 -1.02 -9.98 -20.85
N LEU A 428 -1.40 -9.07 -19.93
CA LEU A 428 -1.19 -7.65 -20.08
C LEU A 428 0.28 -7.31 -20.37
N TYR A 429 1.22 -7.80 -19.56
CA TYR A 429 2.65 -7.53 -19.79
C TYR A 429 3.13 -8.04 -21.16
N VAL A 430 2.67 -9.20 -21.62
CA VAL A 430 3.02 -9.75 -22.94
C VAL A 430 2.51 -8.85 -24.08
N GLN A 431 1.33 -8.26 -23.93
CA GLN A 431 0.75 -7.40 -24.95
C GLN A 431 1.45 -6.04 -25.10
N LEU A 432 2.25 -5.62 -24.11
CA LEU A 432 2.99 -4.36 -24.17
C LEU A 432 4.14 -4.43 -25.18
N THR A 433 4.27 -3.38 -25.98
CA THR A 433 5.45 -3.16 -26.82
C THR A 433 6.70 -2.93 -25.94
N PRO A 434 7.92 -3.12 -26.47
CA PRO A 434 9.14 -2.84 -25.71
C PRO A 434 9.19 -1.43 -25.11
N ALA A 435 8.76 -0.41 -25.87
CA ALA A 435 8.70 0.97 -25.38
C ALA A 435 7.65 1.16 -24.27
N GLU A 436 6.51 0.45 -24.34
CA GLU A 436 5.51 0.48 -23.26
C GLU A 436 6.00 -0.23 -21.99
N LYS A 437 6.79 -1.31 -22.13
CA LYS A 437 7.41 -2.01 -20.99
C LYS A 437 8.46 -1.14 -20.31
N GLU A 438 9.24 -0.39 -21.07
CA GLU A 438 10.20 0.57 -20.52
C GLU A 438 9.48 1.72 -19.78
N LEU A 439 8.41 2.25 -20.38
CA LEU A 439 7.59 3.30 -19.77
C LEU A 439 6.90 2.84 -18.47
N LEU A 440 6.38 1.61 -18.48
CA LEU A 440 5.63 0.98 -17.40
C LEU A 440 6.27 -0.35 -17.02
N GLU A 441 7.43 -0.30 -16.37
CA GLU A 441 8.03 -1.51 -15.83
C GLU A 441 7.26 -1.95 -14.57
N PHE A 442 6.67 -3.14 -14.65
CA PHE A 442 5.96 -3.80 -13.55
C PHE A 442 6.18 -5.31 -13.51
N ASN A 443 7.19 -5.82 -14.22
CA ASN A 443 7.60 -7.21 -14.07
C ASN A 443 8.40 -7.38 -12.78
N ILE A 444 7.77 -7.94 -11.75
CA ILE A 444 8.39 -8.22 -10.45
C ILE A 444 9.68 -9.07 -10.57
N GLU A 445 9.80 -9.88 -11.62
CA GLU A 445 10.97 -10.72 -11.86
C GLU A 445 12.24 -9.91 -12.17
N THR A 446 12.13 -8.66 -12.61
CA THR A 446 13.28 -7.80 -12.93
C THR A 446 13.85 -7.06 -11.72
N ILE A 447 13.24 -7.20 -10.55
CA ILE A 447 13.66 -6.51 -9.33
C ILE A 447 14.95 -7.15 -8.81
N ASP A 448 16.02 -6.36 -8.75
CA ASP A 448 17.18 -6.69 -7.92
C ASP A 448 16.91 -6.28 -6.47
N TRP A 449 16.54 -7.27 -5.66
CA TRP A 449 16.27 -7.09 -4.24
C TRP A 449 17.49 -6.61 -3.46
N THR A 450 18.72 -6.93 -3.88
CA THR A 450 19.94 -6.45 -3.20
C THR A 450 20.04 -4.94 -3.31
N THR A 451 19.93 -4.43 -4.55
CA THR A 451 19.91 -2.99 -4.83
C THR A 451 18.71 -2.30 -4.16
N TYR A 452 17.55 -2.94 -4.17
CA TYR A 452 16.36 -2.42 -3.48
C TYR A 452 16.61 -2.19 -1.98
N PHE A 453 17.11 -3.21 -1.27
CA PHE A 453 17.28 -3.12 0.18
C PHE A 453 18.42 -2.18 0.61
N HIS A 454 19.36 -1.85 -0.29
CA HIS A 454 20.33 -0.78 -0.04
C HIS A 454 19.66 0.58 0.17
N SER A 455 18.57 0.91 -0.52
CA SER A 455 17.89 2.20 -0.33
C SER A 455 16.74 2.15 0.66
N TYR A 456 16.22 0.96 0.99
CA TYR A 456 15.00 0.76 1.78
C TYR A 456 15.01 1.43 3.17
N LEU A 457 15.97 1.07 4.04
CA LEU A 457 16.02 1.61 5.41
C LEU A 457 16.49 3.08 5.44
N SER A 458 17.41 3.45 4.55
CA SER A 458 17.86 4.83 4.37
C SER A 458 16.71 5.73 3.91
N GLY A 459 15.85 5.21 3.03
CA GLY A 459 14.64 5.87 2.56
C GLY A 459 13.61 6.08 3.68
N ILE A 460 13.36 5.07 4.52
CA ILE A 460 12.53 5.22 5.73
C ILE A 460 13.08 6.32 6.65
N ARG A 461 14.40 6.32 6.92
CA ARG A 461 15.04 7.38 7.72
C ARG A 461 14.80 8.76 7.09
N LYS A 462 15.13 8.92 5.81
CA LYS A 462 15.11 10.20 5.11
C LYS A 462 13.69 10.75 4.93
N TYR A 463 12.75 9.93 4.44
CA TYR A 463 11.44 10.41 3.98
C TYR A 463 10.34 10.27 5.05
N PHE A 464 10.33 9.17 5.82
CA PHE A 464 9.34 9.00 6.89
C PHE A 464 9.74 9.76 8.16
N PHE A 465 10.96 9.56 8.65
CA PHE A 465 11.43 10.25 9.86
C PHE A 465 11.92 11.68 9.62
N LYS A 466 12.03 12.11 8.35
CA LYS A 466 12.54 13.45 7.97
C LYS A 466 13.89 13.75 8.62
N ASP A 467 14.73 12.74 8.68
CA ASP A 467 15.99 12.77 9.40
C ASP A 467 17.11 13.22 8.46
N SER A 468 17.69 14.38 8.75
CA SER A 468 18.65 15.05 7.86
C SER A 468 20.02 14.38 7.85
N ASP A 469 20.75 14.55 6.75
CA ASP A 469 22.08 13.96 6.60
C ASP A 469 23.08 14.53 7.62
N ASN A 470 22.92 15.80 8.03
CA ASN A 470 23.68 16.38 9.15
C ASN A 470 23.51 15.59 10.46
N LYS A 471 22.28 15.14 10.78
CA LYS A 471 22.03 14.29 11.96
C LYS A 471 22.61 12.89 11.79
N LEU A 472 22.58 12.36 10.56
CA LEU A 472 23.24 11.09 10.25
C LEU A 472 24.76 11.18 10.42
N HIS A 473 25.42 12.21 9.89
CA HIS A 473 26.87 12.39 10.02
C HIS A 473 27.30 12.45 11.48
N LYS A 474 26.60 13.22 12.32
CA LYS A 474 26.83 13.28 13.77
C LYS A 474 26.70 11.90 14.43
N ARG A 475 25.67 11.13 14.09
CA ARG A 475 25.49 9.76 14.61
C ARG A 475 26.56 8.80 14.11
N LYS A 476 26.95 8.84 12.84
CA LYS A 476 28.04 8.01 12.29
C LYS A 476 29.36 8.29 13.02
N ALA A 477 29.65 9.54 13.37
CA ALA A 477 30.81 9.90 14.18
C ALA A 477 30.76 9.30 15.60
N LEU A 478 29.62 9.41 16.29
CA LEU A 478 29.40 8.81 17.61
C LEU A 478 29.47 7.28 17.59
N TYR A 479 28.92 6.65 16.54
CA TYR A 479 28.99 5.21 16.36
C TYR A 479 30.42 4.74 16.13
N ARG A 480 31.19 5.44 15.29
CA ARG A 480 32.60 5.13 15.04
C ARG A 480 33.48 5.27 16.29
N SER A 481 33.18 6.25 17.15
CA SER A 481 33.92 6.44 18.40
C SER A 481 33.53 5.45 19.51
N SER A 482 32.32 4.88 19.45
CA SER A 482 31.84 3.84 20.38
C SER A 482 32.08 2.41 19.87
N SER A 483 32.36 2.23 18.57
CA SER A 483 32.62 0.93 17.95
C SER A 483 34.09 0.51 18.06
N LYS A 484 34.57 0.24 19.28
CA LYS A 484 35.58 -0.80 19.51
C LYS A 484 34.99 -2.22 19.50
N CYS A 485 33.69 -2.36 19.22
CA CYS A 485 32.92 -3.61 19.34
C CYS A 485 32.22 -4.08 18.05
N GLN A 486 32.63 -3.64 16.86
CA GLN A 486 32.08 -4.15 15.60
C GLN A 486 33.18 -4.28 14.53
N GLU A 487 33.97 -5.35 14.62
CA GLU A 487 34.46 -6.01 13.41
C GLU A 487 33.28 -6.72 12.71
N PRO A 488 33.30 -6.85 11.38
CA PRO A 488 32.26 -7.56 10.64
C PRO A 488 32.36 -9.05 10.96
N TYR A 489 31.32 -9.59 11.59
CA TYR A 489 31.15 -11.03 11.77
C TYR A 489 30.91 -11.69 10.41
N GLU A 490 31.98 -12.14 9.77
CA GLU A 490 31.93 -13.28 8.86
C GLU A 490 31.78 -14.56 9.71
N LEU A 491 30.78 -15.38 9.37
CA LEU A 491 30.44 -16.61 10.07
C LEU A 491 31.46 -17.71 9.79
N GLY A 492 31.93 -18.40 10.83
CA GLY A 492 32.60 -19.70 10.70
C GLY A 492 33.09 -20.22 12.05
N GLY A 493 32.46 -21.26 12.58
CA GLY A 493 32.93 -21.91 13.80
C GLY A 493 34.30 -22.56 13.58
N CYS A 494 35.20 -22.43 14.57
CA CYS A 494 36.12 -23.49 15.01
C CYS A 494 36.91 -23.04 16.24
N ILE A 495 37.35 -24.04 16.98
CA ILE A 495 37.93 -24.04 18.32
C ILE A 495 39.45 -23.74 18.23
N TYR A 496 40.02 -23.13 19.30
CA TYR A 496 41.44 -23.02 19.72
C TYR A 496 42.30 -21.80 19.30
N PRO A 497 43.35 -21.44 20.08
CA PRO A 497 43.52 -20.07 20.61
C PRO A 497 44.80 -19.35 20.14
N ARG A 498 44.82 -18.03 20.40
CA ARG A 498 45.96 -17.08 20.54
C ARG A 498 47.33 -17.46 19.94
N LYS A 499 47.90 -16.54 19.16
CA LYS A 499 49.33 -16.17 19.29
C LYS A 499 49.58 -14.69 19.00
N HIS A 500 50.46 -14.11 19.81
CA HIS A 500 51.02 -12.76 19.80
C HIS A 500 51.88 -12.45 18.56
N MET A 501 52.05 -11.14 18.30
CA MET A 501 53.22 -10.38 17.76
C MET A 501 52.64 -9.20 16.94
N ASN A 502 52.97 -7.93 17.12
CA ASN A 502 53.86 -7.17 18.01
C ASN A 502 53.18 -5.84 18.33
#